data_AF-A0AA41ERG3-F1
#
_entry.id   AF-A0AA41ERG3-F1
#
_cell.length_a   1.000
_cell.length_b   1.000
_cell.length_c   1.000
_cell.angle_alpha   90.00
_cell.angle_beta   90.00
_cell.angle_gamma   90.00
#
_symmetry.space_group_name_H-M   'P 1'
#
loop_
_entity.id
_entity.type
_entity.pdbx_description
1 polymer ?
#
loop_
_entity_poly.entity_id
_entity_poly.type
_entity_poly.pdbx_seq_one_letter_code
_entity_poly.pdbx_strand_id
1 'polypeptide(L)' 'MTHEQIEYHNYVLQGMAVYGGDMAQALVWCKNHFNKLSNSQRNAINKLSAKERNQVIHELTMG' A
#
# COMPACT_ATOMS: atom_id res chain seq x y z
N MET A 1 0.71 -13.75 0.60
CA MET A 1 0.02 -12.58 -0.01
C MET A 1 -0.54 -12.95 -1.38
N THR A 2 -1.78 -12.53 -1.67
CA THR A 2 -2.39 -12.58 -3.02
C THR A 2 -1.75 -11.58 -3.98
N HIS A 3 -2.07 -11.65 -5.28
CA HIS A 3 -1.58 -10.66 -6.25
C HIS A 3 -1.97 -9.23 -5.85
N GLU A 4 -3.22 -9.02 -5.46
CA GLU A 4 -3.70 -7.71 -4.99
C GLU A 4 -2.97 -7.22 -3.73
N GLN A 5 -2.67 -8.12 -2.78
CA GLN A 5 -1.90 -7.78 -1.58
C GLN A 5 -0.45 -7.40 -1.92
N ILE A 6 0.17 -8.08 -2.89
CA ILE A 6 1.53 -7.75 -3.37
C ILE A 6 1.56 -6.36 -4.01
N GLU A 7 0.57 -6.03 -4.85
CA GLU A 7 0.46 -4.70 -5.46
C GLU A 7 0.32 -3.61 -4.40
N TYR A 8 -0.54 -3.83 -3.39
CA TYR A 8 -0.69 -2.88 -2.29
C TYR A 8 0.55 -2.78 -1.41
N HIS A 9 1.20 -3.90 -1.10
CA HIS A 9 2.47 -3.96 -0.36
C HIS A 9 3.55 -3.13 -1.03
N ASN A 10 3.80 -3.37 -2.32
CA ASN A 10 4.80 -2.63 -3.10
C ASN A 10 4.48 -1.14 -3.17
N TYR A 11 3.19 -0.80 -3.20
CA TYR A 11 2.75 0.59 -3.21
C TYR A 11 3.02 1.31 -1.88
N VAL A 12 2.76 0.65 -0.74
CA VAL A 12 3.06 1.22 0.59
C VAL A 12 4.57 1.34 0.80
N LEU A 13 5.37 0.37 0.34
CA LEU A 13 6.83 0.45 0.39
C LEU A 13 7.40 1.68 -0.34
N GLN A 14 6.80 2.08 -1.47
CA GLN A 14 7.20 3.31 -2.15
C GLN A 14 6.98 4.55 -1.27
N GLY A 15 5.84 4.62 -0.56
CA GLY A 15 5.57 5.67 0.40
C GLY A 15 6.57 5.66 1.57
N MET A 16 6.85 4.48 2.12
CA MET A 16 7.82 4.32 3.20
C MET A 16 9.24 4.75 2.80
N ALA A 17 9.66 4.45 1.57
CA ALA A 17 10.96 4.85 1.04
C ALA A 17 11.12 6.39 0.98
N VAL A 18 10.02 7.13 0.77
CA VAL A 18 10.04 8.61 0.77
C VAL A 18 10.18 9.17 2.19
N TYR A 19 9.62 8.50 3.20
CA TYR A 19 9.54 9.00 4.58
C TYR A 19 10.35 8.19 5.59
N GLY A 20 11.39 7.49 5.13
CA GLY A 20 12.32 6.79 6.03
C GLY A 20 11.67 5.69 6.89
N GLY A 21 10.64 5.03 6.37
CA GLY A 21 9.93 3.98 7.09
C GLY A 21 8.77 4.45 7.98
N ASP A 22 8.48 5.75 8.04
CA ASP A 22 7.28 6.25 8.75
C ASP A 22 6.00 5.80 8.03
N MET A 23 5.31 4.83 8.65
CA MET A 23 4.09 4.24 8.10
C MET A 23 2.93 5.24 7.99
N ALA A 24 2.79 6.16 8.95
CA ALA A 24 1.70 7.14 8.92
C ALA A 24 1.88 8.10 7.73
N GLN A 25 3.11 8.56 7.52
CA GLN A 25 3.45 9.39 6.36
C GLN A 25 3.34 8.61 5.04
N ALA A 26 3.74 7.34 5.02
CA ALA A 26 3.58 6.47 3.86
C ALA A 26 2.11 6.31 3.43
N LEU A 27 1.19 6.14 4.38
CA LEU A 27 -0.25 6.05 4.07
C LEU A 27 -0.82 7.38 3.54
N VAL A 28 -0.37 8.52 4.06
CA VAL A 28 -0.71 9.85 3.50
C VAL A 28 -0.17 9.98 2.07
N TRP A 29 1.06 9.53 1.83
CA TRP A 29 1.64 9.50 0.49
C TRP A 29 0.82 8.66 -0.48
N CYS A 30 0.42 7.45 -0.07
CA CYS A 30 -0.44 6.56 -0.84
C CYS A 30 -1.77 7.24 -1.19
N LYS A 31 -2.41 7.93 -0.24
CA LYS A 31 -3.64 8.68 -0.50
C LYS A 31 -3.44 9.75 -1.58
N ASN A 32 -2.34 10.50 -1.50
CA ASN A 32 -2.05 11.61 -2.41
C ASN A 32 -1.58 11.15 -3.81
N HIS A 33 -1.03 9.94 -3.90
CA HIS A 33 -0.44 9.41 -5.14
C HIS A 33 -1.33 8.36 -5.81
N PHE A 34 -2.47 8.00 -5.21
CA PHE A 34 -3.31 6.92 -5.71
C PHE A 34 -3.75 7.15 -7.16
N ASN A 35 -4.11 8.39 -7.51
CA ASN A 35 -4.55 8.76 -8.86
C ASN A 35 -3.43 8.69 -9.92
N LYS A 36 -2.16 8.58 -9.52
CA LYS A 36 -1.02 8.43 -10.42
C LYS A 36 -0.73 6.97 -10.77
N LEU A 37 -1.37 6.01 -10.09
CA LEU A 37 -1.26 4.59 -10.40
C LEU A 37 -1.99 4.24 -11.70
N SER A 38 -1.50 3.19 -12.37
CA SER A 38 -2.21 2.63 -13.53
C SER A 38 -3.60 2.10 -13.13
N ASN A 39 -4.51 2.00 -14.10
CA ASN A 39 -5.85 1.45 -13.85
C ASN A 39 -5.81 0.03 -13.27
N SER A 40 -4.87 -0.80 -13.75
CA SER A 40 -4.70 -2.17 -13.25
C SER A 40 -4.35 -2.18 -11.76
N GLN A 41 -3.36 -1.38 -11.35
CA GLN A 41 -2.92 -1.28 -9.96
C GLN A 41 -4.02 -0.73 -9.05
N ARG A 42 -4.71 0.33 -9.47
CA ARG A 42 -5.85 0.89 -8.71
C ARG A 42 -6.95 -0.15 -8.52
N ASN A 43 -7.27 -0.91 -9.57
CA ASN A 43 -8.27 -1.97 -9.50
C ASN A 43 -7.85 -3.09 -8.55
N ALA A 44 -6.59 -3.52 -8.60
CA ALA A 44 -6.05 -4.53 -7.69
C ALA A 44 -6.17 -4.07 -6.22
N ILE A 45 -5.73 -2.84 -5.91
CA ILE A 45 -5.81 -2.29 -4.55
C ILE A 45 -7.27 -2.11 -4.09
N ASN A 46 -8.17 -1.70 -4.99
CA ASN A 46 -9.58 -1.50 -4.68
C ASN A 46 -10.33 -2.80 -4.39
N LYS A 47 -9.86 -3.95 -4.88
CA LYS A 47 -10.44 -5.26 -4.56
C LYS A 47 -10.16 -5.71 -3.13
N LEU A 48 -9.09 -5.19 -2.50
CA LEU A 48 -8.76 -5.56 -1.13
C LEU A 48 -9.78 -5.01 -0.15
N SER A 49 -10.26 -5.88 0.73
CA SER A 49 -11.01 -5.49 1.92
C SER A 49 -10.14 -4.72 2.92
N ALA A 50 -10.76 -4.02 3.86
CA ALA A 50 -10.04 -3.36 4.95
C ALA A 50 -9.19 -4.35 5.77
N LYS A 51 -9.68 -5.58 5.98
CA LYS A 51 -8.94 -6.63 6.68
C LYS A 51 -7.65 -7.00 5.94
N GLU A 52 -7.72 -7.21 4.63
CA GLU A 52 -6.55 -7.58 3.83
C GLU A 52 -5.53 -6.45 3.71
N ARG A 53 -6.01 -5.19 3.60
CA ARG A 53 -5.11 -4.02 3.64
C ARG A 53 -4.40 -3.92 4.99
N ASN A 54 -5.12 -4.12 6.09
CA ASN A 54 -4.53 -4.09 7.43
C ASN A 54 -3.53 -5.22 7.66
N GLN A 55 -3.75 -6.41 7.08
CA GLN A 55 -2.77 -7.49 7.11
C GLN A 55 -1.46 -7.08 6.43
N VAL A 56 -1.53 -6.47 5.26
CA VAL A 56 -0.34 -5.96 4.55
C VAL A 56 0.39 -4.89 5.37
N ILE A 57 -0.34 -3.93 5.94
CA ILE A 57 0.26 -2.88 6.78
C ILE A 57 0.94 -3.51 8.01
N HIS A 58 0.27 -4.46 8.66
CA HIS A 58 0.83 -5.15 9.82
C HIS A 58 2.13 -5.90 9.47
N GLU A 59 2.15 -6.62 8.35
CA GLU A 59 3.37 -7.29 7.84
C GLU A 59 4.52 -6.29 7.63
N LEU A 60 4.23 -5.10 7.06
CA LEU A 60 5.23 -4.06 6.82
C LEU A 60 5.75 -3.37 8.10
N THR A 61 4.95 -3.35 9.17
CA THR A 61 5.36 -2.74 10.46
C THR A 61 6.05 -3.71 11.41
N MET A 62 5.89 -5.01 11.19
CA MET A 62 6.43 -6.08 12.06
C MET A 62 7.62 -6.81 11.46
N GLY A 63 7.99 -6.49 10.21
CA GLY A 63 9.15 -7.01 9.50
C GLY A 63 10.46 -6.34 9.87
#